data_AF-A0A916UFF2-F1
#
_entry.id   AF-A0A916UFF2-F1
#
_cell.length_a   1.000
_cell.length_b   1.000
_cell.length_c   1.000
_cell.angle_alpha   90.00
_cell.angle_beta   90.00
_cell.angle_gamma   90.00
#
_symmetry.space_group_name_H-M   'P 1'
#
loop_
_entity.id
_entity.type
_entity.pdbx_description
1 polymer ?
#
loop_
_entity_poly.entity_id
_entity_poly.type
_entity_poly.pdbx_seq_one_letter_code
_entity_poly.pdbx_strand_id
1 'polypeptide(L)' 'MDTTSADLLSGWIAIGKHLGMKPDAARHLARTSGLPTFKLGKTVCARRSTLNAWLAEREAAGRTAPEART' A
#
# COMPACT_ATOMS: atom_id res chain seq x y z
N MET A 1 -27.19 0.54 5.98
CA MET A 1 -26.48 1.20 4.86
C MET A 1 -25.22 0.40 4.60
N ASP A 2 -25.29 -0.57 3.70
CA ASP A 2 -24.15 -1.39 3.31
C ASP A 2 -23.09 -0.51 2.65
N THR A 3 -22.07 -0.21 3.44
CA THR A 3 -20.93 0.60 3.03
C THR A 3 -20.02 -0.32 2.23
N THR A 4 -20.38 -0.59 0.97
CA THR A 4 -19.46 -1.21 0.00
C THR A 4 -18.27 -0.27 -0.13
N SER A 5 -17.26 -0.51 0.71
CA SER A 5 -16.07 0.34 0.80
C SER A 5 -15.38 0.27 -0.55
N ALA A 6 -15.55 1.30 -1.38
CA ALA A 6 -15.08 1.30 -2.76
C ALA A 6 -13.62 0.82 -2.83
N ASP A 7 -13.29 -0.13 -3.68
CA ASP A 7 -11.93 -0.70 -3.74
C ASP A 7 -10.86 0.38 -4.05
N LEU A 8 -11.28 1.48 -4.66
CA LEU A 8 -10.43 2.62 -5.01
C LEU A 8 -10.13 3.54 -3.81
N LEU A 9 -8.85 3.77 -3.56
CA LEU A 9 -8.32 4.78 -2.65
C LEU A 9 -7.79 5.96 -3.46
N SER A 10 -8.27 7.17 -3.17
CA SER A 10 -7.86 8.40 -3.85
C SER A 10 -6.99 9.27 -2.94
N GLY A 11 -5.77 9.55 -3.37
CA GLY A 11 -4.81 10.41 -2.69
C GLY A 11 -4.05 9.72 -1.56
N TRP A 12 -2.93 10.33 -1.18
CA TRP A 12 -2.03 9.80 -0.15
C TRP A 12 -2.68 9.71 1.24
N ILE A 13 -3.69 10.53 1.52
CA ILE A 13 -4.43 10.49 2.80
C ILE A 13 -5.23 9.19 2.91
N ALA A 14 -5.99 8.83 1.87
CA ALA A 14 -6.77 7.59 1.86
C ALA A 14 -5.87 6.35 1.88
N ILE A 15 -4.77 6.38 1.11
CA ILE A 15 -3.77 5.31 1.07
C ILE A 15 -3.10 5.14 2.45
N GLY A 16 -2.63 6.24 3.05
CA GLY A 16 -2.01 6.22 4.38
C GLY A 16 -2.97 5.69 5.45
N LYS A 17 -4.23 6.14 5.45
CA LYS A 17 -5.26 5.65 6.36
C LYS A 17 -5.50 4.15 6.20
N HIS A 18 -5.55 3.64 4.97
CA HIS A 18 -5.71 2.19 4.72
C HIS A 18 -4.51 1.38 5.21
N LEU A 19 -3.30 1.90 5.06
CA LEU A 19 -2.06 1.23 5.47
C LEU A 19 -1.68 1.49 6.95
N GLY A 20 -2.46 2.27 7.70
CA GLY A 20 -2.15 2.62 9.09
C GLY A 20 -0.92 3.52 9.26
N MET A 21 -0.56 4.33 8.26
CA MET A 21 0.64 5.18 8.28
C MET A 21 0.36 6.62 7.83
N LYS A 22 1.32 7.52 8.06
CA LYS A 22 1.21 8.92 7.62
C LYS A 22 1.20 9.02 6.08
N PRO A 23 0.49 10.00 5.49
CA PRO A 23 0.43 10.18 4.03
C PRO A 23 1.81 10.35 3.38
N ASP A 24 2.71 11.08 4.04
CA ASP A 24 4.09 11.25 3.58
C ASP A 24 4.90 9.96 3.61
N ALA A 25 4.65 9.09 4.59
CA ALA A 25 5.28 7.77 4.66
C ALA A 25 4.80 6.88 3.51
N ALA A 26 3.50 6.89 3.20
CA ALA A 26 2.95 6.16 2.05
C ALA A 26 3.53 6.68 0.72
N ARG A 27 3.65 8.01 0.56
CA ARG A 27 4.31 8.63 -0.61
C ARG A 27 5.78 8.23 -0.72
N HIS A 28 6.50 8.26 0.39
CA HIS A 28 7.90 7.85 0.42
C HIS A 28 8.04 6.36 0.03
N LEU A 29 7.23 5.49 0.62
CA LEU A 29 7.20 4.05 0.36
C LEU A 29 6.86 3.73 -1.10
N ALA A 30 5.96 4.49 -1.72
CA ALA A 30 5.68 4.37 -3.14
C ALA A 30 6.91 4.64 -4.02
N ARG A 31 7.73 5.62 -3.63
CA ARG A 31 8.94 5.99 -4.35
C ARG A 31 10.11 5.03 -4.09
N THR A 32 10.25 4.50 -2.88
CA THR A 32 11.44 3.73 -2.47
C THR A 32 11.23 2.22 -2.52
N SER A 33 10.02 1.74 -2.27
CA SER A 33 9.74 0.31 -2.10
C SER A 33 8.66 -0.22 -3.05
N GLY A 34 8.23 0.60 -4.02
CA GLY A 34 7.33 0.20 -5.09
C GLY A 34 5.90 -0.10 -4.63
N LEU A 35 5.32 0.74 -3.77
CA LEU A 35 3.92 0.62 -3.38
C LEU A 35 3.02 0.66 -4.64
N PRO A 36 2.08 -0.30 -4.81
CA PRO A 36 1.26 -0.38 -6.02
C PRO A 36 0.25 0.76 -6.07
N THR A 37 0.62 1.81 -6.79
CA THR A 37 -0.15 3.03 -6.99
C THR A 37 -0.18 3.38 -8.48
N PHE A 38 -1.22 4.08 -8.91
CA PHE A 38 -1.37 4.55 -10.28
C PHE A 38 -1.93 5.97 -10.29
N LYS A 39 -1.78 6.70 -11.40
CA LYS A 39 -2.32 8.06 -11.54
C LYS A 39 -3.67 8.01 -12.25
N LEU A 40 -4.65 8.71 -11.69
CA LEU A 40 -5.93 9.00 -12.33
C LEU A 40 -6.06 10.52 -12.46
N GLY A 41 -5.75 11.03 -13.65
CA GLY A 41 -5.58 12.47 -13.89
C GLY A 41 -4.43 13.04 -13.05
N LYS A 42 -4.75 13.99 -12.16
CA LYS A 42 -3.78 14.63 -11.25
C LYS A 42 -3.66 13.93 -9.90
N THR A 43 -4.52 12.94 -9.62
CA THR A 43 -4.61 12.28 -8.32
C THR A 43 -3.91 10.93 -8.35
N VAL A 44 -3.10 10.64 -7.34
CA VAL A 44 -2.55 9.29 -7.14
C VAL A 44 -3.59 8.42 -6.46
N CYS A 45 -3.85 7.26 -7.03
CA CYS A 45 -4.81 6.29 -6.53
C CYS A 45 -4.15 4.93 -6.29
N ALA A 46 -4.80 4.11 -5.48
CA ALA A 46 -4.44 2.70 -5.29
C ALA A 46 -5.71 1.87 -5.13
N ARG A 47 -5.64 0.56 -5.37
CA ARG A 47 -6.73 -0.36 -5.01
C ARG A 47 -6.42 -1.04 -3.69
N ARG A 48 -7.42 -1.14 -2.78
CA ARG A 48 -7.26 -1.82 -1.49
C ARG A 48 -6.87 -3.29 -1.70
N SER A 49 -7.56 -3.97 -2.61
CA SER A 49 -7.27 -5.36 -2.97
C SER A 49 -5.82 -5.57 -3.38
N THR A 50 -5.29 -4.69 -4.22
CA THR A 50 -3.89 -4.74 -4.68
C THR A 50 -2.90 -4.41 -3.56
N LEU A 51 -3.19 -3.43 -2.70
CA LEU A 51 -2.35 -3.13 -1.53
C LEU A 51 -2.28 -4.31 -0.57
N ASN A 52 -3.40 -4.98 -0.33
CA ASN A 52 -3.47 -6.14 0.56
C ASN A 52 -2.66 -7.32 -0.01
N ALA A 53 -2.80 -7.61 -1.31
CA ALA A 53 -2.01 -8.64 -1.98
C ALA A 53 -0.50 -8.33 -1.89
N TRP A 54 -0.11 -7.09 -2.14
CA TRP A 54 1.28 -6.65 -2.03
C TRP A 54 1.83 -6.75 -0.60
N LEU A 55 1.01 -6.46 0.42
CA LEU A 55 1.39 -6.67 1.82
C LEU A 55 1.61 -8.16 2.11
N ALA A 56 0.74 -9.04 1.63
CA ALA A 56 0.88 -10.49 1.81
C ALA A 56 2.16 -11.03 1.14
N GLU A 57 2.49 -10.55 -0.06
CA GLU A 57 3.75 -10.87 -0.74
C GLU A 57 4.98 -10.40 0.06
N ARG A 58 4.95 -9.16 0.57
CA ARG A 58 6.01 -8.59 1.42
C ARG A 58 6.20 -9.38 2.70
N GLU A 59 5.11 -9.75 3.34
CA GLU A 59 5.11 -10.57 4.56
C GLU A 59 5.69 -11.97 4.28
N ALA A 60 5.30 -12.61 3.17
CA ALA A 60 5.84 -13.90 2.76
C ALA A 60 7.35 -13.83 2.46
N ALA A 61 7.79 -12.82 1.71
CA ALA A 61 9.20 -12.61 1.41
C ALA A 61 10.02 -12.36 2.68
N GLY A 62 9.47 -11.62 3.64
CA GLY A 62 10.10 -11.36 4.95
C GLY A 62 10.26 -12.63 5.79
N ARG A 63 9.30 -13.56 5.74
CA ARG A 63 9.39 -14.87 6.43
C ARG A 63 10.42 -15.81 5.82
N THR A 64 10.70 -15.68 4.52
CA THR A 64 11.65 -16.56 3.81
C THR A 64 13.10 -16.10 3.88
N ALA A 65 13.39 -14.93 4.46
CA ALA A 65 14.77 -14.52 4.71
C ALA A 65 15.34 -15.43 5.82
N PRO A 66 16.30 -16.32 5.51
CA PRO A 66 16.97 -17.06 6.57
C PRO A 66 17.72 -16.05 7.42
N GLU A 67 17.70 -16.27 8.72
CA GLU A 67 18.51 -15.61 9.72
C GLU A 67 20.00 -15.89 9.46
N ALA A 68 20.56 -15.31 8.39
CA ALA A 68 21.98 -15.36 8.08
C ALA A 68 22.68 -14.22 8.81
N ARG A 69 22.68 -14.28 10.15
CA ARG A 69 23.60 -13.48 10.97
C ARG A 69 23.75 -14.02 12.38
N THR A 70 24.59 -15.03 12.54
CA THR A 70 25.47 -15.19 13.70
C THR A 70 26.79 -15.74 13.21
#